data_AF-A0A6C0K1X7-F1
#
_entry.id   AF-A0A6C0K1X7-F1
#
_cell.length_a   1.000
_cell.length_b   1.000
_cell.length_c   1.000
_cell.angle_alpha   90.00
_cell.angle_beta   90.00
_cell.angle_gamma   90.00
#
_symmetry.space_group_name_H-M   'P 1'
#
loop_
_entity.id
_entity.type
_entity.pdbx_description
1 polymer ?
#
loop_
_entity_poly.entity_id
_entity_poly.type
_entity_poly.pdbx_seq_one_letter_code
_entity_poly.pdbx_strand_id
1 'polypeptide(L)'
;MKPITSDLKTFIDKNCKTPYNEIEQTFGISSSQSSIFQNIHEMIRDAHIEWFNSSQMVNEIEPIPQGHLYNDIPENFKIIIGTTLSQQKTFQMNIGGRDIFVAFYADANKSHSSKKWTEYLKKIYIWLKIISQFASTSCVKTLYIYIYLTHEKKQLPADPSTALGRNHANTAFTTSCTSNTEIHLYREEEWFKVFIHETFHSYGLDFSTMENGPANAKIREIFGVSSDVRLYESYTEIWAEIIHICFLVHFQMITAPKWENVDNFISKIKNILLYEITFSLLQCAKVLKHSGLKYEDIAKQDAASKKKVAGLYKEETPLFSYYIVKSVLLFFANDFVEWTMIHNRGSFNFQKTQQNVDAYIRFIQKHSKNPKYIKTMKMMEECLNHSSQNSVFRNETGLNTMRMTIHED
;
A
#
# COMPACT_ATOMS: atom_id res chain seq x y z
N MET A 1 2.85 -14.96 -12.10
CA MET A 1 3.33 -13.58 -11.89
C MET A 1 2.80 -12.74 -13.04
N LYS A 2 2.12 -11.62 -12.77
CA LYS A 2 1.61 -10.75 -13.84
C LYS A 2 2.76 -10.13 -14.66
N PRO A 3 2.56 -9.85 -15.97
CA PRO A 3 3.58 -9.23 -16.82
C PRO A 3 4.20 -7.96 -16.22
N ILE A 4 3.37 -7.08 -15.64
CA ILE A 4 3.81 -5.83 -15.02
C ILE A 4 4.88 -6.03 -13.94
N THR A 5 4.76 -7.06 -13.10
CA THR A 5 5.77 -7.35 -12.07
C THR A 5 7.09 -7.78 -12.69
N SER A 6 7.06 -8.56 -13.77
CA SER A 6 8.27 -8.96 -14.50
C SER A 6 8.95 -7.77 -15.16
N ASP A 7 8.17 -6.88 -15.77
CA ASP A 7 8.68 -5.68 -16.44
C ASP A 7 9.38 -4.74 -15.46
N LEU A 8 8.76 -4.51 -14.29
CA LEU A 8 9.33 -3.65 -13.27
C LEU A 8 10.57 -4.25 -12.61
N LYS A 9 10.62 -5.58 -12.40
CA LYS A 9 11.83 -6.25 -11.90
C LYS A 9 12.97 -6.12 -12.91
N THR A 10 12.68 -6.38 -14.17
CA THR A 10 13.64 -6.22 -15.26
C THR A 10 14.14 -4.77 -15.35
N PHE A 11 13.24 -3.79 -15.17
CA PHE A 11 13.63 -2.38 -15.08
C PHE A 11 14.64 -2.14 -13.95
N ILE A 12 14.38 -2.65 -12.74
CA ILE A 12 15.30 -2.53 -11.60
C ILE A 12 16.64 -3.22 -11.89
N ASP A 13 16.61 -4.46 -12.33
CA ASP A 13 17.82 -5.28 -12.56
C ASP A 13 18.73 -4.67 -13.63
N LYS A 14 18.14 -4.02 -14.64
CA LYS A 14 18.85 -3.37 -15.75
C LYS A 14 19.34 -1.97 -15.40
N ASN A 15 18.48 -1.15 -14.80
CA ASN A 15 18.72 0.29 -14.64
C ASN A 15 19.19 0.66 -13.24
N CYS A 16 18.61 0.05 -12.21
CA CYS A 16 18.83 0.42 -10.81
C CYS A 16 19.59 -0.67 -10.01
N LYS A 17 20.49 -1.40 -10.69
CA LYS A 17 21.28 -2.47 -10.09
C LYS A 17 22.17 -1.99 -8.94
N THR A 18 22.75 -0.80 -9.06
CA THR A 18 23.63 -0.24 -8.02
C THR A 18 22.89 -0.03 -6.69
N PRO A 19 21.79 0.74 -6.61
CA PRO A 19 21.04 0.87 -5.36
C PRO A 19 20.43 -0.46 -4.89
N TYR A 20 19.98 -1.34 -5.80
CA TYR A 20 19.50 -2.68 -5.44
C TYR A 20 20.57 -3.48 -4.70
N ASN A 21 21.80 -3.56 -5.24
CA ASN A 21 22.91 -4.30 -4.63
C ASN A 21 23.32 -3.73 -3.26
N GLU A 22 23.32 -2.39 -3.10
CA GLU A 22 23.60 -1.74 -1.81
C GLU A 22 22.55 -2.15 -0.75
N ILE A 23 21.28 -2.23 -1.14
CA ILE A 23 20.20 -2.70 -0.26
C ILE A 23 20.41 -4.19 0.05
N GLU A 24 20.62 -5.03 -0.96
CA GLU A 24 20.80 -6.48 -0.80
C GLU A 24 21.95 -6.84 0.15
N GLN A 25 23.08 -6.15 0.04
CA GLN A 25 24.24 -6.38 0.91
C GLN A 25 23.98 -6.06 2.38
N THR A 26 23.01 -5.19 2.65
CA THR A 26 22.83 -4.61 3.98
C THR A 26 21.48 -4.90 4.61
N PHE A 27 20.56 -5.50 3.86
CA PHE A 27 19.23 -5.89 4.31
C PHE A 27 19.20 -7.38 4.65
N GLY A 28 18.98 -7.67 5.94
CA GLY A 28 18.65 -9.00 6.44
C GLY A 28 17.31 -8.96 7.18
N ILE A 29 16.64 -10.09 7.31
CA ILE A 29 15.45 -10.20 8.16
C ILE A 29 15.92 -10.38 9.61
N SER A 30 15.53 -9.46 10.50
CA SER A 30 15.81 -9.59 11.94
C SER A 30 14.99 -10.73 12.58
N SER A 31 15.36 -11.15 13.78
CA SER A 31 14.58 -12.14 14.55
C SER A 31 13.16 -11.64 14.86
N SER A 32 13.01 -10.38 15.24
CA SER A 32 11.72 -9.72 15.46
C SER A 32 10.85 -9.74 14.20
N GLN A 33 11.45 -9.40 13.05
CA GLN A 33 10.75 -9.39 11.77
C GLN A 33 10.37 -10.81 11.31
N SER A 34 11.26 -11.79 11.50
CA SER A 34 10.94 -13.19 11.25
C SER A 34 9.75 -13.66 12.10
N SER A 35 9.74 -13.34 13.39
CA SER A 35 8.63 -13.70 14.29
C SER A 35 7.30 -13.07 13.86
N ILE A 36 7.26 -11.78 13.52
CA ILE A 36 6.04 -11.14 13.01
C ILE A 36 5.55 -11.80 11.72
N PHE A 37 6.46 -12.07 10.78
CA PHE A 37 6.09 -12.69 9.50
C PHE A 37 5.54 -14.11 9.70
N GLN A 38 6.12 -14.89 10.62
CA GLN A 38 5.60 -16.21 10.97
C GLN A 38 4.19 -16.12 11.58
N ASN A 39 3.96 -15.19 12.51
CA ASN A 39 2.64 -14.99 13.11
C ASN A 39 1.60 -14.61 12.03
N ILE A 40 1.96 -13.72 11.10
CA ILE A 40 1.08 -13.36 9.98
C ILE A 40 0.81 -14.57 9.08
N HIS A 41 1.83 -15.37 8.78
CA HIS A 41 1.67 -16.58 7.98
C HIS A 41 0.74 -17.59 8.64
N GLU A 42 0.87 -17.82 9.94
CA GLU A 42 -0.02 -18.71 10.70
C GLU A 42 -1.46 -18.23 10.63
N MET A 43 -1.71 -16.94 10.85
CA MET A 43 -3.05 -16.35 10.72
C MET A 43 -3.63 -16.51 9.30
N ILE A 44 -2.81 -16.30 8.26
CA ILE A 44 -3.21 -16.51 6.86
C ILE A 44 -3.53 -17.98 6.60
N ARG A 45 -2.67 -18.89 7.04
CA ARG A 45 -2.84 -20.34 6.87
C ARG A 45 -4.11 -20.82 7.53
N ASP A 46 -4.35 -20.43 8.78
CA ASP A 46 -5.48 -20.91 9.56
C ASP A 46 -6.80 -20.39 8.99
N ALA A 47 -6.88 -19.11 8.63
CA ALA A 47 -8.05 -18.55 7.94
C ALA A 47 -8.26 -19.15 6.54
N HIS A 48 -7.18 -19.54 5.85
CA HIS A 48 -7.28 -20.22 4.56
C HIS A 48 -7.80 -21.65 4.69
N ILE A 49 -7.38 -22.39 5.72
CA ILE A 49 -7.95 -23.71 6.06
C ILE A 49 -9.44 -23.58 6.36
N GLU A 50 -9.83 -22.57 7.14
CA GLU A 50 -11.24 -22.30 7.42
C GLU A 50 -12.05 -22.02 6.14
N TRP A 51 -11.51 -21.23 5.21
CA TRP A 51 -12.15 -21.00 3.91
C TRP A 51 -12.46 -22.31 3.16
N PHE A 52 -11.53 -23.27 3.17
CA PHE A 52 -11.74 -24.57 2.52
C PHE A 52 -12.79 -25.42 3.25
N ASN A 53 -12.80 -25.39 4.58
CA ASN A 53 -13.69 -26.22 5.39
C ASN A 53 -15.12 -25.64 5.50
N SER A 54 -15.28 -24.34 5.29
CA SER A 54 -16.51 -23.60 5.60
C SER A 54 -16.99 -22.74 4.44
N SER A 55 -16.77 -23.17 3.19
CA SER A 55 -17.22 -22.45 1.98
C SER A 55 -18.74 -22.20 1.90
N GLN A 56 -19.54 -22.83 2.76
CA GLN A 56 -20.97 -22.52 2.97
C GLN A 56 -21.23 -21.21 3.74
N MET A 57 -20.21 -20.55 4.29
CA MET A 57 -20.38 -19.30 5.06
C MET A 57 -20.47 -18.04 4.18
N VAL A 58 -20.29 -18.18 2.87
CA VAL A 58 -20.40 -17.08 1.92
C VAL A 58 -21.52 -17.37 0.93
N ASN A 59 -22.55 -16.54 0.96
CA ASN A 59 -23.72 -16.68 0.11
C ASN A 59 -23.59 -15.75 -1.09
N GLU A 60 -23.72 -16.28 -2.30
CA GLU A 60 -23.99 -15.44 -3.46
C GLU A 60 -25.42 -14.92 -3.34
N ILE A 61 -25.61 -13.61 -3.53
CA ILE A 61 -26.90 -12.93 -3.39
C ILE A 61 -27.20 -12.09 -4.63
N GLU A 62 -28.43 -11.60 -4.71
CA GLU A 62 -28.84 -10.64 -5.73
C GLU A 62 -28.01 -9.34 -5.67
N PRO A 63 -27.93 -8.60 -6.79
CA PRO A 63 -27.20 -7.34 -6.84
C PRO A 63 -27.65 -6.36 -5.75
N ILE A 64 -26.68 -5.73 -5.10
CA ILE A 64 -26.94 -4.69 -4.10
C ILE A 64 -26.97 -3.30 -4.74
N PRO A 65 -27.70 -2.34 -4.14
CA PRO A 65 -27.70 -0.96 -4.60
C PRO A 65 -26.30 -0.33 -4.61
N GLN A 66 -26.16 0.72 -5.42
CA GLN A 66 -24.98 1.58 -5.42
C GLN A 66 -24.78 2.21 -4.04
N GLY A 67 -23.53 2.24 -3.57
CA GLY A 67 -23.17 2.79 -2.26
C GLY A 67 -23.42 4.30 -2.16
N HIS A 68 -23.66 4.76 -0.94
CA HIS A 68 -23.91 6.16 -0.60
C HIS A 68 -22.75 7.09 -0.96
N LEU A 69 -21.51 6.59 -0.91
CA LEU A 69 -20.30 7.35 -1.21
C LEU A 69 -19.86 7.25 -2.67
N TYR A 70 -20.66 6.63 -3.56
CA TYR A 70 -20.29 6.48 -4.98
C TYR A 70 -19.91 7.81 -5.65
N ASN A 71 -20.56 8.91 -5.26
CA ASN A 71 -20.33 10.22 -5.84
C ASN A 71 -18.93 10.80 -5.53
N ASP A 72 -18.23 10.25 -4.53
CA ASP A 72 -16.86 10.65 -4.16
C ASP A 72 -15.79 9.99 -5.05
N ILE A 73 -16.16 9.00 -5.87
CA ILE A 73 -15.29 8.43 -6.91
C ILE A 73 -14.96 9.55 -7.92
N PRO A 74 -13.70 9.69 -8.37
CA PRO A 74 -13.34 10.72 -9.34
C PRO A 74 -14.15 10.61 -10.64
N GLU A 75 -14.51 11.75 -11.22
CA GLU A 75 -15.49 11.84 -12.31
C GLU A 75 -15.15 10.96 -13.53
N ASN A 76 -13.88 10.93 -13.93
CA ASN A 76 -13.40 10.09 -15.03
C ASN A 76 -13.66 8.59 -14.76
N PHE A 77 -13.52 8.13 -13.53
CA PHE A 77 -13.83 6.76 -13.16
C PHE A 77 -15.34 6.50 -13.11
N LYS A 78 -16.15 7.45 -12.62
CA LYS A 78 -17.62 7.30 -12.64
C LYS A 78 -18.16 7.17 -14.06
N ILE A 79 -17.61 7.92 -15.01
CA ILE A 79 -17.95 7.81 -16.44
C ILE A 79 -17.61 6.40 -16.95
N ILE A 80 -16.39 5.90 -16.70
CA ILE A 80 -15.98 4.55 -17.12
C ILE A 80 -16.87 3.49 -16.49
N ILE A 81 -17.11 3.57 -15.18
CA ILE A 81 -17.93 2.62 -14.44
C ILE A 81 -19.36 2.59 -15.01
N GLY A 82 -19.98 3.75 -15.20
CA GLY A 82 -21.36 3.85 -15.68
C GLY A 82 -21.55 3.48 -17.16
N THR A 83 -20.49 3.52 -17.97
CA THR A 83 -20.56 3.23 -19.42
C THR A 83 -20.07 1.83 -19.80
N THR A 84 -19.15 1.25 -19.02
CA THR A 84 -18.46 0.01 -19.40
C THR A 84 -18.68 -1.16 -18.45
N LEU A 85 -18.95 -0.89 -17.16
CA LEU A 85 -19.04 -1.93 -16.14
C LEU A 85 -20.49 -2.21 -15.75
N SER A 86 -20.76 -3.45 -15.36
CA SER A 86 -21.99 -3.85 -14.67
C SER A 86 -21.69 -4.75 -13.48
N GLN A 87 -22.60 -4.80 -12.51
CA GLN A 87 -22.46 -5.66 -11.33
C GLN A 87 -22.56 -7.13 -11.75
N GLN A 88 -21.50 -7.89 -11.53
CA GLN A 88 -21.36 -9.26 -12.01
C GLN A 88 -21.74 -10.29 -10.95
N LYS A 89 -21.21 -10.11 -9.73
CA LYS A 89 -21.35 -11.05 -8.62
C LYS A 89 -21.41 -10.29 -7.31
N THR A 90 -22.28 -10.75 -6.42
CA THR A 90 -22.47 -10.16 -5.11
C THR A 90 -22.52 -11.24 -4.05
N PHE A 91 -21.77 -11.02 -2.97
CA PHE A 91 -21.63 -11.99 -1.90
C PHE A 91 -21.95 -11.36 -0.56
N GLN A 92 -22.54 -12.14 0.32
CA GLN A 92 -22.76 -11.80 1.72
C GLN A 92 -22.06 -12.82 2.61
N MET A 93 -21.40 -12.33 3.66
CA MET A 93 -20.76 -13.15 4.69
C MET A 93 -20.88 -12.48 6.06
N ASN A 94 -20.84 -13.28 7.13
CA ASN A 94 -20.69 -12.77 8.49
C ASN A 94 -19.32 -13.15 9.05
N ILE A 95 -18.53 -12.16 9.44
CA ILE A 95 -17.18 -12.36 9.98
C ILE A 95 -17.03 -11.60 11.28
N GLY A 96 -16.75 -12.30 12.38
CA GLY A 96 -16.54 -11.67 13.68
C GLY A 96 -17.75 -10.87 14.19
N GLY A 97 -18.97 -11.29 13.82
CA GLY A 97 -20.21 -10.58 14.16
C GLY A 97 -20.49 -9.35 13.27
N ARG A 98 -19.84 -9.25 12.10
CA ARG A 98 -19.98 -8.16 11.14
C ARG A 98 -20.64 -8.65 9.88
N ASP A 99 -21.62 -7.90 9.37
CA ASP A 99 -22.27 -8.20 8.11
C ASP A 99 -21.50 -7.56 6.96
N ILE A 100 -21.03 -8.37 6.02
CA ILE A 100 -20.13 -7.93 4.96
C ILE A 100 -20.74 -8.28 3.61
N PHE A 101 -20.83 -7.28 2.75
CA PHE A 101 -21.34 -7.35 1.40
C PHE A 101 -20.24 -7.00 0.41
N VAL A 102 -19.99 -7.85 -0.58
CA VAL A 102 -18.96 -7.64 -1.61
C VAL A 102 -19.61 -7.66 -2.97
N ALA A 103 -19.56 -6.54 -3.70
CA ALA A 103 -20.08 -6.41 -5.05
C ALA A 103 -18.93 -6.21 -6.04
N PHE A 104 -18.82 -7.13 -7.00
CA PHE A 104 -17.84 -7.05 -8.08
C PHE A 104 -18.47 -6.45 -9.34
N TYR A 105 -17.82 -5.42 -9.88
CA TYR A 105 -18.16 -4.79 -11.15
C TYR A 105 -17.05 -5.03 -12.16
N ALA A 106 -17.41 -5.49 -13.36
CA ALA A 106 -16.48 -5.67 -14.46
C ALA A 106 -17.17 -5.42 -15.81
N ASP A 107 -16.37 -5.45 -16.86
CA ASP A 107 -16.79 -5.18 -18.24
C ASP A 107 -18.02 -6.03 -18.60
N ALA A 108 -19.12 -5.33 -18.92
CA ALA A 108 -20.42 -5.93 -19.18
C ALA A 108 -20.44 -6.82 -20.43
N ASN A 109 -19.49 -6.61 -21.35
CA ASN A 109 -19.42 -7.32 -22.62
C ASN A 109 -18.45 -8.51 -22.60
N LYS A 110 -17.77 -8.76 -21.47
CA LYS A 110 -16.80 -9.84 -21.34
C LYS A 110 -17.33 -10.95 -20.43
N SER A 111 -17.09 -12.20 -20.85
CA SER A 111 -17.28 -13.34 -19.96
C SER A 111 -16.16 -13.39 -18.93
N HIS A 112 -16.52 -13.58 -17.66
CA HIS A 112 -15.59 -13.69 -16.54
C HIS A 112 -15.70 -15.08 -15.93
N SER A 113 -14.55 -15.75 -15.72
CA SER A 113 -14.52 -17.07 -15.10
C SER A 113 -15.00 -17.03 -13.65
N SER A 114 -15.86 -17.98 -13.25
CA SER A 114 -16.27 -18.18 -11.86
C SER A 114 -15.07 -18.29 -10.90
N LYS A 115 -13.99 -18.95 -11.36
CA LYS A 115 -12.74 -19.09 -10.60
C LYS A 115 -12.14 -17.75 -10.22
N LYS A 116 -12.22 -16.72 -11.08
CA LYS A 116 -11.69 -15.37 -10.78
C LYS A 116 -12.36 -14.80 -9.52
N TRP A 117 -13.69 -14.86 -9.47
CA TRP A 117 -14.46 -14.34 -8.35
C TRP A 117 -14.18 -15.10 -7.05
N THR A 118 -14.13 -16.43 -7.12
CA THR A 118 -13.79 -17.27 -5.96
C THR A 118 -12.39 -16.94 -5.41
N GLU A 119 -11.39 -16.73 -6.27
CA GLU A 119 -10.04 -16.37 -5.83
C GLU A 119 -9.98 -14.98 -5.18
N TYR A 120 -10.71 -13.99 -5.71
CA TYR A 120 -10.77 -12.65 -5.10
C TYR A 120 -11.49 -12.69 -3.77
N LEU A 121 -12.65 -13.35 -3.73
CA LEU A 121 -13.47 -13.51 -2.53
C LEU A 121 -12.72 -14.26 -1.43
N LYS A 122 -11.96 -15.29 -1.78
CA LYS A 122 -11.10 -16.04 -0.84
C LYS A 122 -10.08 -15.13 -0.16
N LYS A 123 -9.38 -14.27 -0.93
CA LYS A 123 -8.40 -13.33 -0.37
C LYS A 123 -9.05 -12.30 0.55
N ILE A 124 -10.21 -11.76 0.13
CA ILE A 124 -11.02 -10.85 0.94
C ILE A 124 -11.42 -11.52 2.25
N TYR A 125 -11.99 -12.74 2.19
CA TYR A 125 -12.40 -13.51 3.35
C TYR A 125 -11.23 -13.72 4.33
N ILE A 126 -10.11 -14.29 3.85
CA ILE A 126 -8.94 -14.58 4.70
C ILE A 126 -8.48 -13.31 5.40
N TRP A 127 -8.31 -12.20 4.68
CA TRP A 127 -7.88 -10.95 5.30
C TRP A 127 -8.89 -10.42 6.32
N LEU A 128 -10.18 -10.43 5.99
CA LEU A 128 -11.22 -9.96 6.89
C LEU A 128 -11.34 -10.81 8.16
N LYS A 129 -11.05 -12.11 8.09
CA LYS A 129 -10.95 -12.99 9.27
C LYS A 129 -9.78 -12.62 10.18
N ILE A 130 -8.65 -12.25 9.61
CA ILE A 130 -7.46 -11.83 10.36
C ILE A 130 -7.71 -10.47 11.01
N ILE A 131 -8.07 -9.45 10.22
CA ILE A 131 -8.20 -8.08 10.70
C ILE A 131 -9.28 -7.94 11.79
N SER A 132 -10.34 -8.76 11.73
CA SER A 132 -11.42 -8.76 12.72
C SER A 132 -10.95 -9.14 14.13
N GLN A 133 -9.82 -9.86 14.27
CA GLN A 133 -9.25 -10.22 15.57
C GLN A 133 -8.59 -9.02 16.28
N PHE A 134 -8.22 -7.98 15.52
CA PHE A 134 -7.50 -6.81 16.04
C PHE A 134 -8.38 -5.58 16.23
N ALA A 135 -9.53 -5.56 15.56
CA ALA A 135 -10.39 -4.39 15.51
C ALA A 135 -11.38 -4.31 16.66
N SER A 136 -11.70 -3.09 17.09
CA SER A 136 -12.78 -2.87 18.05
C SER A 136 -14.13 -3.35 17.48
N THR A 137 -14.97 -3.98 18.30
CA THR A 137 -16.33 -4.36 17.93
C THR A 137 -17.19 -3.16 17.51
N SER A 138 -16.82 -1.94 17.92
CA SER A 138 -17.50 -0.69 17.55
C SER A 138 -17.25 -0.24 16.11
N CYS A 139 -16.10 -0.59 15.50
CA CYS A 139 -15.82 -0.28 14.10
C CYS A 139 -16.47 -1.33 13.20
N VAL A 140 -17.10 -0.93 12.10
CA VAL A 140 -17.58 -1.82 11.03
C VAL A 140 -18.56 -2.89 11.54
N LYS A 141 -19.77 -2.50 11.92
CA LYS A 141 -20.87 -3.48 12.10
C LYS A 141 -21.36 -4.01 10.77
N THR A 142 -21.46 -3.11 9.78
CA THR A 142 -21.81 -3.45 8.40
C THR A 142 -20.78 -2.87 7.45
N LEU A 143 -20.28 -3.70 6.53
CA LEU A 143 -19.30 -3.33 5.53
C LEU A 143 -19.82 -3.60 4.12
N TYR A 144 -19.83 -2.56 3.28
CA TYR A 144 -20.07 -2.70 1.85
C TYR A 144 -18.75 -2.51 1.11
N ILE A 145 -18.40 -3.47 0.25
CA ILE A 145 -17.17 -3.45 -0.53
C ILE A 145 -17.57 -3.44 -2.01
N TYR A 146 -17.37 -2.30 -2.66
CA TYR A 146 -17.62 -2.12 -4.08
C TYR A 146 -16.29 -2.17 -4.84
N ILE A 147 -16.10 -3.22 -5.65
CA ILE A 147 -14.87 -3.45 -6.41
C ILE A 147 -15.15 -3.24 -7.89
N TYR A 148 -14.75 -2.08 -8.41
CA TYR A 148 -14.83 -1.74 -9.83
C TYR A 148 -13.52 -2.09 -10.52
N LEU A 149 -13.53 -3.13 -11.35
CA LEU A 149 -12.37 -3.62 -12.08
C LEU A 149 -12.10 -2.78 -13.34
N THR A 150 -11.93 -1.47 -13.16
CA THR A 150 -11.46 -0.58 -14.24
C THR A 150 -9.97 -0.83 -14.52
N HIS A 151 -9.57 -0.63 -15.78
CA HIS A 151 -8.20 -0.94 -16.23
C HIS A 151 -7.24 0.26 -16.21
N GLU A 152 -7.73 1.44 -15.83
CA GLU A 152 -6.91 2.67 -15.75
C GLU A 152 -5.68 2.47 -14.88
N LYS A 153 -4.54 3.06 -15.25
CA LYS A 153 -3.26 2.87 -14.56
C LYS A 153 -2.79 4.14 -13.88
N LYS A 154 -2.05 3.99 -12.78
CA LYS A 154 -1.35 5.09 -12.13
C LYS A 154 -0.10 5.45 -12.91
N GLN A 155 -0.06 6.65 -13.44
CA GLN A 155 1.05 7.19 -14.21
C GLN A 155 1.36 8.61 -13.78
N LEU A 156 2.60 9.05 -13.98
CA LEU A 156 2.95 10.46 -13.93
C LEU A 156 2.15 11.23 -15.00
N PRO A 157 1.76 12.47 -14.73
CA PRO A 157 1.10 13.30 -15.73
C PRO A 157 2.04 13.60 -16.89
N ALA A 158 1.48 13.72 -18.09
CA ALA A 158 2.25 14.09 -19.28
C ALA A 158 2.82 15.52 -19.18
N ASP A 159 2.11 16.43 -18.51
CA ASP A 159 2.56 17.77 -18.19
C ASP A 159 3.27 17.77 -16.82
N PRO A 160 4.59 18.06 -16.76
CA PRO A 160 5.35 18.13 -15.52
C PRO A 160 4.85 19.18 -14.52
N SER A 161 4.08 20.17 -14.97
CA SER A 161 3.49 21.20 -14.10
C SER A 161 2.21 20.75 -13.38
N THR A 162 1.62 19.63 -13.81
CA THR A 162 0.40 19.09 -13.20
C THR A 162 0.70 18.57 -11.80
N ALA A 163 -0.09 19.01 -10.81
CA ALA A 163 -0.01 18.51 -9.45
C ALA A 163 -0.40 17.03 -9.39
N LEU A 164 0.34 16.26 -8.61
CA LEU A 164 0.02 14.86 -8.39
C LEU A 164 -1.15 14.74 -7.41
N GLY A 165 -2.09 13.84 -7.72
CA GLY A 165 -3.41 13.80 -7.10
C GLY A 165 -4.07 12.43 -7.24
N ARG A 166 -5.38 12.36 -6.96
CA ARG A 166 -6.13 11.08 -6.88
C ARG A 166 -6.02 10.25 -8.16
N ASN A 167 -6.08 10.89 -9.34
CA ASN A 167 -5.96 10.21 -10.62
C ASN A 167 -4.59 9.56 -10.82
N HIS A 168 -3.55 10.13 -10.22
CA HIS A 168 -2.17 9.67 -10.36
C HIS A 168 -1.79 8.61 -9.31
N ALA A 169 -2.41 8.61 -8.12
CA ALA A 169 -1.95 7.81 -6.98
C ALA A 169 -3.02 6.93 -6.29
N ASN A 170 -4.28 7.34 -6.25
CA ASN A 170 -5.31 6.68 -5.43
C ASN A 170 -6.09 5.63 -6.23
N THR A 171 -6.33 4.48 -5.63
CA THR A 171 -7.08 3.34 -6.22
C THR A 171 -8.43 3.11 -5.52
N ALA A 172 -8.55 3.52 -4.27
CA ALA A 172 -9.76 3.34 -3.47
C ALA A 172 -9.90 4.47 -2.45
N PHE A 173 -11.02 4.46 -1.73
CA PHE A 173 -11.22 5.20 -0.49
C PHE A 173 -12.23 4.47 0.40
N THR A 174 -12.28 4.90 1.66
CA THR A 174 -13.16 4.40 2.71
C THR A 174 -13.41 5.48 3.78
N THR A 175 -14.16 5.12 4.81
CA THR A 175 -14.30 5.92 6.04
C THR A 175 -13.58 5.26 7.21
N SER A 176 -13.13 6.06 8.18
CA SER A 176 -12.37 5.57 9.33
C SER A 176 -13.29 5.16 10.50
N CYS A 177 -13.30 3.87 10.86
CA CYS A 177 -14.02 3.31 12.02
C CYS A 177 -15.45 3.84 12.22
N THR A 178 -16.27 3.78 11.17
CA THR A 178 -17.71 4.02 11.28
C THR A 178 -18.46 2.70 11.50
N SER A 179 -19.69 2.76 12.03
CA SER A 179 -20.50 1.54 12.22
C SER A 179 -20.94 0.94 10.88
N ASN A 180 -21.30 1.79 9.93
CA ASN A 180 -21.65 1.40 8.56
C ASN A 180 -20.59 2.02 7.65
N THR A 181 -19.80 1.19 6.99
CA THR A 181 -18.66 1.63 6.18
C THR A 181 -18.79 1.11 4.76
N GLU A 182 -18.38 1.94 3.80
CA GLU A 182 -18.25 1.57 2.40
C GLU A 182 -16.78 1.67 1.98
N ILE A 183 -16.29 0.66 1.26
CA ILE A 183 -15.01 0.69 0.55
C ILE A 183 -15.33 0.76 -0.94
N HIS A 184 -14.89 1.82 -1.61
CA HIS A 184 -14.99 1.95 -3.06
C HIS A 184 -13.62 1.79 -3.69
N LEU A 185 -13.35 0.62 -4.25
CA LEU A 185 -12.12 0.31 -4.97
C LEU A 185 -12.39 0.47 -6.46
N TYR A 186 -11.90 1.56 -7.06
CA TYR A 186 -12.26 1.95 -8.42
C TYR A 186 -11.21 1.66 -9.48
N ARG A 187 -10.08 1.02 -9.11
CA ARG A 187 -9.02 0.61 -10.05
C ARG A 187 -8.55 -0.81 -9.76
N GLU A 188 -8.50 -1.70 -10.76
CA GLU A 188 -8.03 -3.09 -10.59
C GLU A 188 -6.54 -3.19 -10.21
N GLU A 189 -5.73 -2.19 -10.61
CA GLU A 189 -4.30 -2.12 -10.28
C GLU A 189 -4.06 -2.09 -8.76
N GLU A 190 -3.30 -3.08 -8.28
CA GLU A 190 -2.92 -3.24 -6.87
C GLU A 190 -4.11 -3.46 -5.92
N TRP A 191 -5.25 -3.92 -6.46
CA TRP A 191 -6.52 -3.94 -5.75
C TRP A 191 -6.43 -4.60 -4.37
N PHE A 192 -5.72 -5.72 -4.23
CA PHE A 192 -5.71 -6.46 -2.98
C PHE A 192 -4.88 -5.78 -1.88
N LYS A 193 -3.70 -5.25 -2.24
CA LYS A 193 -2.91 -4.40 -1.31
C LYS A 193 -3.69 -3.17 -0.89
N VAL A 194 -4.40 -2.54 -1.82
CA VAL A 194 -5.24 -1.37 -1.51
C VAL A 194 -6.46 -1.77 -0.67
N PHE A 195 -7.07 -2.92 -0.89
CA PHE A 195 -8.11 -3.43 -0.02
C PHE A 195 -7.63 -3.62 1.43
N ILE A 196 -6.43 -4.16 1.61
CA ILE A 196 -5.78 -4.24 2.93
C ILE A 196 -5.61 -2.83 3.52
N HIS A 197 -5.14 -1.86 2.72
CA HIS A 197 -5.00 -0.46 3.13
C HIS A 197 -6.34 0.14 3.61
N GLU A 198 -7.40 0.07 2.80
CA GLU A 198 -8.69 0.66 3.16
C GLU A 198 -9.33 -0.01 4.38
N THR A 199 -9.10 -1.31 4.55
CA THR A 199 -9.61 -2.03 5.73
C THR A 199 -8.86 -1.67 7.01
N PHE A 200 -7.58 -1.28 6.95
CA PHE A 200 -6.88 -0.71 8.10
C PHE A 200 -7.59 0.55 8.63
N HIS A 201 -8.00 1.44 7.72
CA HIS A 201 -8.76 2.65 8.06
C HIS A 201 -10.15 2.29 8.62
N SER A 202 -10.91 1.46 7.90
CA SER A 202 -12.29 1.15 8.29
C SER A 202 -12.37 0.36 9.59
N TYR A 203 -11.48 -0.61 9.81
CA TYR A 203 -11.41 -1.35 11.08
C TYR A 203 -10.68 -0.58 12.20
N GLY A 204 -10.17 0.62 11.91
CA GLY A 204 -9.57 1.52 12.88
C GLY A 204 -8.27 0.98 13.47
N LEU A 205 -7.40 0.39 12.65
CA LEU A 205 -6.09 -0.14 13.07
C LEU A 205 -4.99 0.91 13.05
N ASP A 206 -5.21 2.03 12.37
CA ASP A 206 -4.28 3.14 12.31
C ASP A 206 -4.62 4.20 13.36
N PHE A 207 -4.20 5.44 13.15
CA PHE A 207 -4.53 6.58 14.02
C PHE A 207 -5.31 7.68 13.30
N SER A 208 -6.00 7.35 12.20
CA SER A 208 -6.86 8.30 11.46
C SER A 208 -8.01 8.84 12.32
N THR A 209 -8.47 8.07 13.31
CA THR A 209 -9.53 8.46 14.25
C THR A 209 -9.08 9.39 15.37
N MET A 210 -7.77 9.65 15.50
CA MET A 210 -7.23 10.59 16.48
C MET A 210 -7.26 12.04 15.97
N GLU A 211 -7.06 12.99 16.89
CA GLU A 211 -6.80 14.39 16.49
C GLU A 211 -5.40 14.50 15.83
N ASN A 212 -5.38 14.62 14.51
CA ASN A 212 -4.14 14.58 13.72
C ASN A 212 -3.52 15.96 13.45
N GLY A 213 -4.19 17.06 13.83
CA GLY A 213 -3.72 18.44 13.60
C GLY A 213 -2.30 18.70 14.14
N PRO A 214 -2.01 18.39 15.42
CA PRO A 214 -0.69 18.59 16.00
C PRO A 214 0.40 17.74 15.33
N ALA A 215 0.09 16.49 14.99
CA ALA A 215 1.02 15.58 14.32
C ALA A 215 1.37 16.08 12.91
N ASN A 216 0.36 16.49 12.14
CA ASN A 216 0.55 17.05 10.81
C ASN A 216 1.35 18.36 10.88
N ALA A 217 1.11 19.21 11.87
CA ALA A 217 1.89 20.44 12.07
C ALA A 217 3.37 20.17 12.34
N LYS A 218 3.70 19.20 13.20
CA LYS A 218 5.09 18.80 13.48
C LYS A 218 5.78 18.28 12.21
N ILE A 219 5.13 17.45 11.42
CA ILE A 219 5.70 16.93 10.17
C ILE A 219 5.92 18.05 9.14
N ARG A 220 4.95 18.97 8.98
CA ARG A 220 5.12 20.15 8.13
C ARG A 220 6.30 21.01 8.57
N GLU A 221 6.47 21.22 9.86
CA GLU A 221 7.60 21.96 10.41
C GLU A 221 8.94 21.26 10.17
N ILE A 222 9.00 19.95 10.36
CA ILE A 222 10.22 19.15 10.18
C ILE A 222 10.70 19.18 8.72
N PHE A 223 9.79 19.00 7.76
CA PHE A 223 10.15 18.82 6.35
C PHE A 223 9.90 20.05 5.46
N GLY A 224 9.23 21.08 5.98
CA GLY A 224 8.88 22.27 5.19
C GLY A 224 7.78 22.02 4.16
N VAL A 225 6.95 20.99 4.32
CA VAL A 225 5.82 20.71 3.41
C VAL A 225 4.60 21.56 3.79
N SER A 226 3.91 22.10 2.80
CA SER A 226 2.74 22.97 3.01
C SER A 226 1.38 22.23 2.94
N SER A 227 1.39 20.96 2.57
CA SER A 227 0.21 20.15 2.27
C SER A 227 -0.35 19.40 3.49
N ASP A 228 -1.53 18.79 3.33
CA ASP A 228 -2.12 17.87 4.30
C ASP A 228 -1.51 16.46 4.17
N VAL A 229 -0.42 16.24 4.90
CA VAL A 229 0.40 15.03 4.81
C VAL A 229 -0.32 13.76 5.28
N ARG A 230 -1.27 13.87 6.22
CA ARG A 230 -1.99 12.74 6.84
C ARG A 230 -1.09 11.56 7.22
N LEU A 231 -0.33 11.70 8.30
CA LEU A 231 0.76 10.77 8.61
C LEU A 231 0.32 9.30 8.78
N TYR A 232 -0.92 9.05 9.22
CA TYR A 232 -1.45 7.70 9.39
C TYR A 232 -1.47 6.90 8.08
N GLU A 233 -1.57 7.57 6.93
CA GLU A 233 -1.48 6.97 5.60
C GLU A 233 -0.16 6.21 5.41
N SER A 234 0.95 6.72 5.96
CA SER A 234 2.26 6.06 5.86
C SER A 234 2.33 4.76 6.69
N TYR A 235 1.68 4.75 7.86
CA TYR A 235 1.62 3.59 8.74
C TYR A 235 0.74 2.49 8.13
N THR A 236 -0.41 2.88 7.59
CA THR A 236 -1.31 1.98 6.87
C THR A 236 -0.63 1.41 5.63
N GLU A 237 0.06 2.24 4.84
CA GLU A 237 0.66 1.82 3.59
C GLU A 237 1.84 0.84 3.75
N ILE A 238 2.68 0.99 4.79
CA ILE A 238 3.74 0.00 5.05
C ILE A 238 3.17 -1.35 5.51
N TRP A 239 2.18 -1.36 6.39
CA TRP A 239 1.58 -2.62 6.83
C TRP A 239 0.80 -3.30 5.72
N ALA A 240 0.08 -2.54 4.89
CA ALA A 240 -0.58 -3.07 3.70
C ALA A 240 0.42 -3.74 2.75
N GLU A 241 1.60 -3.14 2.55
CA GLU A 241 2.69 -3.74 1.77
C GLU A 241 3.19 -5.06 2.39
N ILE A 242 3.54 -5.05 3.69
CA ILE A 242 4.08 -6.23 4.38
C ILE A 242 3.08 -7.39 4.38
N ILE A 243 1.82 -7.12 4.68
CA ILE A 243 0.76 -8.14 4.73
C ILE A 243 0.50 -8.66 3.32
N HIS A 244 0.43 -7.78 2.32
CA HIS A 244 0.31 -8.18 0.93
C HIS A 244 1.44 -9.14 0.53
N ILE A 245 2.69 -8.84 0.86
CA ILE A 245 3.83 -9.73 0.62
C ILE A 245 3.66 -11.09 1.29
N CYS A 246 3.17 -11.14 2.53
CA CYS A 246 2.88 -12.40 3.22
C CYS A 246 1.82 -13.23 2.47
N PHE A 247 0.76 -12.58 1.97
CA PHE A 247 -0.25 -13.21 1.13
C PHE A 247 0.35 -13.75 -0.17
N LEU A 248 1.16 -12.94 -0.86
CA LEU A 248 1.84 -13.35 -2.11
C LEU A 248 2.65 -14.63 -1.89
N VAL A 249 3.47 -14.66 -0.84
CA VAL A 249 4.34 -15.81 -0.56
C VAL A 249 3.52 -17.03 -0.15
N HIS A 250 2.50 -16.86 0.69
CA HIS A 250 1.60 -17.96 1.07
C HIS A 250 0.96 -18.61 -0.17
N PHE A 251 0.37 -17.81 -1.06
CA PHE A 251 -0.27 -18.32 -2.27
C PHE A 251 0.73 -18.94 -3.27
N GLN A 252 1.98 -18.45 -3.31
CA GLN A 252 3.06 -19.09 -4.07
C GLN A 252 3.46 -20.44 -3.48
N MET A 253 3.55 -20.55 -2.16
CA MET A 253 3.95 -21.78 -1.47
C MET A 253 2.93 -22.90 -1.64
N ILE A 254 1.63 -22.60 -1.48
CA ILE A 254 0.59 -23.64 -1.63
C ILE A 254 0.44 -24.15 -3.07
N THR A 255 0.90 -23.38 -4.06
CA THR A 255 0.89 -23.76 -5.48
C THR A 255 2.23 -24.29 -5.94
N ALA A 256 3.23 -24.36 -5.06
CA ALA A 256 4.55 -24.87 -5.37
C ALA A 256 4.48 -26.38 -5.65
N PRO A 257 5.31 -26.90 -6.58
CA PRO A 257 5.35 -28.32 -6.90
C PRO A 257 5.95 -29.17 -5.77
N LYS A 258 6.66 -28.55 -4.83
CA LYS A 258 7.29 -29.18 -3.67
C LYS A 258 6.79 -28.49 -2.41
N TRP A 259 6.72 -29.25 -1.33
CA TRP A 259 6.42 -28.68 -0.02
C TRP A 259 7.49 -27.67 0.39
N GLU A 260 7.05 -26.51 0.86
CA GLU A 260 7.89 -25.41 1.32
C GLU A 260 7.62 -25.14 2.81
N ASN A 261 8.67 -24.88 3.57
CA ASN A 261 8.61 -24.69 5.02
C ASN A 261 8.64 -23.20 5.41
N VAL A 262 8.71 -22.93 6.72
CA VAL A 262 8.78 -21.57 7.25
C VAL A 262 10.05 -20.82 6.82
N ASP A 263 11.19 -21.49 6.68
CA ASP A 263 12.43 -20.87 6.20
C ASP A 263 12.29 -20.45 4.74
N ASN A 264 11.59 -21.26 3.91
CA ASN A 264 11.25 -20.89 2.56
C ASN A 264 10.34 -19.66 2.53
N PHE A 265 9.35 -19.56 3.43
CA PHE A 265 8.48 -18.40 3.56
C PHE A 265 9.29 -17.13 3.85
N ILE A 266 10.14 -17.14 4.88
CA ILE A 266 10.96 -15.99 5.25
C ILE A 266 11.95 -15.60 4.14
N SER A 267 12.58 -16.58 3.50
CA SER A 267 13.51 -16.34 2.39
C SER A 267 12.81 -15.69 1.19
N LYS A 268 11.61 -16.15 0.83
CA LYS A 268 10.81 -15.54 -0.25
C LYS A 268 10.36 -14.13 0.08
N ILE A 269 9.93 -13.89 1.33
CA ILE A 269 9.60 -12.53 1.79
C ILE A 269 10.81 -11.61 1.67
N LYS A 270 12.00 -12.05 2.10
CA LYS A 270 13.23 -11.26 1.96
C LYS A 270 13.46 -10.84 0.51
N ASN A 271 13.39 -11.80 -0.42
CA ASN A 271 13.63 -11.53 -1.84
C ASN A 271 12.60 -10.56 -2.42
N ILE A 272 11.33 -10.67 -2.03
CA ILE A 272 10.27 -9.75 -2.45
C ILE A 272 10.52 -8.35 -1.85
N LEU A 273 10.84 -8.25 -0.56
CA LEU A 273 11.11 -6.98 0.11
C LEU A 273 12.29 -6.22 -0.50
N LEU A 274 13.34 -6.89 -0.97
CA LEU A 274 14.45 -6.23 -1.66
C LEU A 274 13.97 -5.42 -2.87
N TYR A 275 13.09 -6.02 -3.69
CA TYR A 275 12.48 -5.33 -4.81
C TYR A 275 11.51 -4.23 -4.37
N GLU A 276 10.68 -4.46 -3.34
CA GLU A 276 9.74 -3.45 -2.85
C GLU A 276 10.43 -2.23 -2.24
N ILE A 277 11.52 -2.44 -1.47
CA ILE A 277 12.34 -1.35 -0.92
C ILE A 277 12.94 -0.54 -2.08
N THR A 278 13.58 -1.23 -3.04
CA THR A 278 14.20 -0.58 -4.20
C THR A 278 13.16 0.21 -5.02
N PHE A 279 12.00 -0.39 -5.26
CA PHE A 279 10.90 0.27 -5.98
C PHE A 279 10.34 1.46 -5.21
N SER A 280 10.21 1.37 -3.87
CA SER A 280 9.76 2.48 -3.04
C SER A 280 10.74 3.66 -3.07
N LEU A 281 12.05 3.41 -3.07
CA LEU A 281 13.06 4.46 -3.28
C LEU A 281 12.93 5.10 -4.68
N LEU A 282 12.70 4.30 -5.71
CA LEU A 282 12.49 4.79 -7.08
C LEU A 282 11.25 5.69 -7.16
N GLN A 283 10.14 5.29 -6.52
CA GLN A 283 8.93 6.11 -6.48
C GLN A 283 9.13 7.41 -5.70
N CYS A 284 9.82 7.37 -4.56
CA CYS A 284 10.22 8.56 -3.81
C CYS A 284 11.03 9.53 -4.66
N ALA A 285 12.07 9.03 -5.35
CA ALA A 285 12.90 9.82 -6.25
C ALA A 285 12.09 10.43 -7.41
N LYS A 286 11.13 9.68 -7.98
CA LYS A 286 10.24 10.19 -9.03
C LYS A 286 9.35 11.32 -8.57
N VAL A 287 8.68 11.17 -7.43
CA VAL A 287 7.80 12.22 -6.87
C VAL A 287 8.58 13.50 -6.57
N LEU A 288 9.78 13.37 -5.98
CA LEU A 288 10.64 14.51 -5.71
C LEU A 288 11.14 15.17 -7.00
N LYS A 289 11.61 14.37 -7.97
CA LYS A 289 12.05 14.88 -9.27
C LYS A 289 10.95 15.62 -10.02
N HIS A 290 9.72 15.09 -10.00
CA HIS A 290 8.54 15.76 -10.57
C HIS A 290 8.32 17.14 -9.95
N SER A 291 8.58 17.26 -8.64
CA SER A 291 8.50 18.54 -7.91
C SER A 291 9.77 19.40 -8.05
N GLY A 292 10.77 19.02 -8.87
CA GLY A 292 12.04 19.75 -8.97
C GLY A 292 12.93 19.67 -7.73
N LEU A 293 12.76 18.63 -6.90
CA LEU A 293 13.47 18.39 -5.65
C LEU A 293 14.36 17.16 -5.72
N LYS A 294 15.36 17.12 -4.83
CA LYS A 294 16.14 15.92 -4.49
C LYS A 294 15.84 15.51 -3.06
N TYR A 295 16.11 14.26 -2.70
CA TYR A 295 15.94 13.78 -1.32
C TYR A 295 16.81 14.56 -0.33
N GLU A 296 17.97 15.05 -0.75
CA GLU A 296 18.82 15.90 0.10
C GLU A 296 18.10 17.20 0.54
N ASP A 297 17.17 17.72 -0.27
CA ASP A 297 16.33 18.88 0.11
C ASP A 297 15.36 18.52 1.24
N ILE A 298 14.90 17.27 1.32
CA ILE A 298 14.05 16.74 2.40
C ILE A 298 14.87 16.44 3.66
N ALA A 299 16.06 15.85 3.49
CA ALA A 299 16.87 15.34 4.60
C ALA A 299 17.55 16.44 5.44
N LYS A 300 17.99 17.54 4.81
CA LYS A 300 18.73 18.62 5.49
C LYS A 300 17.93 19.28 6.61
N GLN A 301 16.64 19.57 6.35
CA GLN A 301 15.74 20.22 7.31
C GLN A 301 16.28 21.54 7.89
N ASP A 302 17.20 22.22 7.19
CA ASP A 302 17.59 23.59 7.51
C ASP A 302 16.56 24.59 6.94
N ALA A 303 16.67 25.86 7.33
CA ALA A 303 15.72 26.89 6.92
C ALA A 303 15.65 27.08 5.39
N ALA A 304 16.78 26.95 4.68
CA ALA A 304 16.84 27.12 3.24
C ALA A 304 16.16 25.95 2.51
N SER A 305 16.46 24.71 2.94
CA SER A 305 15.82 23.50 2.45
C SER A 305 14.31 23.51 2.69
N LYS A 306 13.85 23.85 3.91
CA LYS A 306 12.41 23.95 4.21
C LYS A 306 11.70 24.97 3.33
N LYS A 307 12.32 26.14 3.11
CA LYS A 307 11.76 27.17 2.21
C LYS A 307 11.65 26.67 0.77
N LYS A 308 12.66 25.93 0.29
CA LYS A 308 12.66 25.32 -1.04
C LYS A 308 11.54 24.28 -1.17
N VAL A 309 11.41 23.37 -0.21
CA VAL A 309 10.36 22.35 -0.20
C VAL A 309 8.97 22.99 -0.18
N ALA A 310 8.74 24.00 0.66
CA ALA A 310 7.45 24.71 0.74
C ALA A 310 7.05 25.38 -0.59
N GLY A 311 8.03 25.88 -1.34
CA GLY A 311 7.82 26.52 -2.64
C GLY A 311 7.53 25.53 -3.76
N LEU A 312 8.19 24.37 -3.76
CA LEU A 312 8.20 23.46 -4.90
C LEU A 312 7.32 22.22 -4.73
N TYR A 313 7.20 21.68 -3.52
CA TYR A 313 6.41 20.48 -3.27
C TYR A 313 4.92 20.80 -3.15
N LYS A 314 4.10 20.17 -4.00
CA LYS A 314 2.64 20.29 -3.99
C LYS A 314 2.01 18.91 -4.20
N GLU A 315 0.94 18.64 -3.46
CA GLU A 315 0.16 17.40 -3.57
C GLU A 315 -1.33 17.69 -3.36
N GLU A 316 -2.19 16.99 -4.09
CA GLU A 316 -3.65 17.04 -3.94
C GLU A 316 -4.20 15.79 -3.21
N THR A 317 -3.30 14.87 -2.88
CA THR A 317 -3.53 13.63 -2.11
C THR A 317 -2.29 13.38 -1.24
N PRO A 318 -2.32 12.57 -0.18
CA PRO A 318 -1.21 12.39 0.78
C PRO A 318 0.07 11.69 0.25
N LEU A 319 0.63 12.14 -0.87
CA LEU A 319 1.80 11.57 -1.54
C LEU A 319 3.04 11.57 -0.65
N PHE A 320 3.20 12.56 0.22
CA PHE A 320 4.31 12.63 1.16
C PHE A 320 4.32 11.41 2.08
N SER A 321 3.14 10.97 2.54
CA SER A 321 3.01 9.76 3.33
C SER A 321 3.24 8.49 2.51
N TYR A 322 2.60 8.39 1.33
CA TYR A 322 2.64 7.18 0.49
C TYR A 322 4.01 6.90 -0.14
N TYR A 323 4.75 7.94 -0.53
CA TYR A 323 5.98 7.78 -1.32
C TYR A 323 7.23 8.19 -0.55
N ILE A 324 7.20 9.31 0.19
CA ILE A 324 8.39 9.79 0.90
C ILE A 324 8.53 9.07 2.24
N VAL A 325 7.54 9.14 3.12
CA VAL A 325 7.62 8.49 4.44
C VAL A 325 7.65 6.97 4.30
N LYS A 326 6.76 6.37 3.50
CA LYS A 326 6.77 4.91 3.24
C LYS A 326 8.16 4.40 2.84
N SER A 327 8.86 5.11 1.96
CA SER A 327 10.19 4.67 1.50
C SER A 327 11.24 4.67 2.61
N VAL A 328 11.17 5.63 3.55
CA VAL A 328 11.99 5.61 4.77
C VAL A 328 11.63 4.40 5.64
N LEU A 329 10.34 4.16 5.87
CA LEU A 329 9.88 3.05 6.71
C LEU A 329 10.28 1.68 6.13
N LEU A 330 10.14 1.47 4.82
CA LEU A 330 10.51 0.22 4.16
C LEU A 330 12.03 -0.01 4.17
N PHE A 331 12.82 1.03 3.91
CA PHE A 331 14.28 0.90 3.97
C PHE A 331 14.78 0.52 5.37
N PHE A 332 14.09 0.99 6.41
CA PHE A 332 14.33 0.65 7.82
C PHE A 332 13.27 -0.31 8.37
N ALA A 333 12.80 -1.27 7.56
CA ALA A 333 11.69 -2.16 7.96
C ALA A 333 11.99 -2.99 9.22
N ASN A 334 13.26 -3.35 9.48
CA ASN A 334 13.64 -4.00 10.74
C ASN A 334 13.41 -3.08 11.94
N ASP A 335 14.00 -1.88 11.91
CA ASP A 335 13.86 -0.89 12.97
C ASP A 335 12.38 -0.50 13.16
N PHE A 336 11.60 -0.45 12.09
CA PHE A 336 10.15 -0.21 12.16
C PHE A 336 9.42 -1.34 12.87
N VAL A 337 9.72 -2.60 12.54
CA VAL A 337 9.13 -3.76 13.24
C VAL A 337 9.55 -3.78 14.71
N GLU A 338 10.81 -3.50 15.04
CA GLU A 338 11.25 -3.38 16.43
C GLU A 338 10.55 -2.23 17.15
N TRP A 339 10.34 -1.11 16.46
CA TRP A 339 9.54 0.01 16.97
C TRP A 339 8.12 -0.44 17.29
N THR A 340 7.44 -1.22 16.43
CA THR A 340 6.07 -1.71 16.71
C THR A 340 6.04 -2.75 17.83
N MET A 341 7.09 -3.53 18.05
CA MET A 341 7.20 -4.41 19.22
C MET A 341 7.13 -3.62 20.53
N ILE A 342 7.82 -2.48 20.59
CA ILE A 342 7.86 -1.59 21.77
C ILE A 342 6.56 -0.80 21.92
N HIS A 343 6.09 -0.23 20.81
CA HIS A 343 5.08 0.81 20.80
C HIS A 343 3.65 0.32 20.60
N ASN A 344 3.50 -0.85 19.97
CA ASN A 344 2.21 -1.47 19.66
C ASN A 344 2.10 -2.90 20.21
N ARG A 345 2.98 -3.28 21.16
CA ARG A 345 3.01 -4.60 21.82
C ARG A 345 3.13 -5.75 20.81
N GLY A 346 3.88 -5.53 19.74
CA GLY A 346 4.09 -6.51 18.67
C GLY A 346 2.89 -6.72 17.75
N SER A 347 1.89 -5.85 17.80
CA SER A 347 0.77 -5.82 16.87
C SER A 347 0.96 -4.77 15.78
N PHE A 348 0.35 -5.01 14.61
CA PHE A 348 0.17 -3.97 13.59
C PHE A 348 -0.98 -3.00 13.93
N ASN A 349 -1.78 -3.24 14.98
CA ASN A 349 -2.75 -2.27 15.49
C ASN A 349 -2.03 -1.14 16.24
N PHE A 350 -2.16 0.08 15.73
CA PHE A 350 -1.51 1.25 16.30
C PHE A 350 -2.06 1.58 17.69
N GLN A 351 -1.18 1.72 18.68
CA GLN A 351 -1.57 2.19 20.00
C GLN A 351 -1.91 3.69 19.94
N LYS A 352 -3.20 4.01 19.93
CA LYS A 352 -3.76 5.37 19.72
C LYS A 352 -3.54 6.28 20.95
N THR A 353 -2.33 6.80 21.08
CA THR A 353 -1.98 7.82 22.09
C THR A 353 -1.09 8.88 21.47
N GLN A 354 -1.19 10.13 21.95
CA GLN A 354 -0.36 11.22 21.41
C GLN A 354 1.14 10.93 21.59
N GLN A 355 1.51 10.27 22.69
CA GLN A 355 2.90 9.84 22.94
C GLN A 355 3.40 8.87 21.87
N ASN A 356 2.55 7.97 21.39
CA ASN A 356 2.90 7.01 20.36
C ASN A 356 3.02 7.66 18.98
N VAL A 357 2.10 8.58 18.66
CA VAL A 357 2.19 9.41 17.44
C VAL A 357 3.49 10.23 17.44
N ASP A 358 3.84 10.84 18.57
CA ASP A 358 5.08 11.59 18.72
C ASP A 358 6.32 10.68 18.59
N ALA A 359 6.25 9.45 19.10
CA ALA A 359 7.32 8.46 18.93
C ALA A 359 7.49 8.05 17.45
N TYR A 360 6.38 7.91 16.73
CA TYR A 360 6.40 7.62 15.30
C TYR A 360 7.00 8.77 14.48
N ILE A 361 6.65 10.03 14.79
CA ILE A 361 7.26 11.22 14.17
C ILE A 361 8.77 11.25 14.42
N ARG A 362 9.22 10.98 15.65
CA ARG A 362 10.65 10.91 15.99
C ARG A 362 11.37 9.80 15.23
N PHE A 363 10.73 8.62 15.08
CA PHE A 363 11.27 7.53 14.27
C PHE A 363 11.51 7.99 12.84
N ILE A 364 10.53 8.62 12.20
CA ILE A 364 10.62 9.10 10.82
C ILE A 364 11.72 10.17 10.69
N GLN A 365 11.75 11.16 11.58
CA GLN A 365 12.72 12.24 11.52
C GLN A 365 14.16 11.73 11.68
N LYS A 366 14.39 10.77 12.59
CA LYS A 366 15.69 10.14 12.79
C LYS A 366 16.15 9.44 11.52
N HIS A 367 15.30 8.59 10.95
CA HIS A 367 15.65 7.74 9.81
C HIS A 367 15.74 8.51 8.49
N SER A 368 14.95 9.58 8.31
CA SER A 368 15.04 10.44 7.12
C SER A 368 16.39 11.17 6.99
N LYS A 369 17.14 11.28 8.09
CA LYS A 369 18.48 11.88 8.13
C LYS A 369 19.60 10.86 8.10
N ASN A 370 19.28 9.56 8.01
CA ASN A 370 20.29 8.53 8.10
C ASN A 370 21.24 8.60 6.88
N PRO A 371 22.56 8.70 7.08
CA PRO A 371 23.53 8.83 5.98
C PRO A 371 23.46 7.69 4.96
N LYS A 372 23.16 6.46 5.40
CA LYS A 372 23.03 5.30 4.52
C LYS A 372 21.82 5.46 3.59
N TYR A 373 20.67 5.84 4.14
CA TYR A 373 19.47 6.10 3.34
C TYR A 373 19.70 7.23 2.34
N ILE A 374 20.31 8.35 2.77
CA ILE A 374 20.62 9.48 1.89
C ILE A 374 21.57 9.05 0.76
N LYS A 375 22.62 8.26 1.07
CA LYS A 375 23.55 7.73 0.07
C LYS A 375 22.82 6.86 -0.96
N THR A 376 21.97 5.92 -0.52
CA THR A 376 21.22 5.06 -1.43
C THR A 376 20.19 5.85 -2.25
N MET A 377 19.56 6.88 -1.69
CA MET A 377 18.68 7.77 -2.45
C MET A 377 19.43 8.53 -3.54
N LYS A 378 20.67 8.99 -3.29
CA LYS A 378 21.50 9.61 -4.34
C LYS A 378 21.78 8.63 -5.48
N MET A 379 22.12 7.37 -5.17
CA MET A 379 22.28 6.32 -6.18
C MET A 379 20.99 6.08 -6.97
N MET A 380 19.83 6.15 -6.31
CA MET A 380 18.53 5.99 -6.97
C MET A 380 18.18 7.18 -7.88
N GLU A 381 18.48 8.41 -7.46
CA GLU A 381 18.33 9.61 -8.28
C GLU A 381 19.24 9.56 -9.53
N GLU A 382 20.46 9.07 -9.37
CA GLU A 382 21.39 8.82 -10.49
C GLU A 382 20.82 7.77 -11.47
N CYS A 383 20.31 6.64 -10.96
CA CYS A 383 19.60 5.64 -11.77
C CYS A 383 18.48 6.31 -12.58
N LEU A 384 17.57 7.01 -11.90
CA LEU A 384 16.40 7.64 -12.51
C LEU A 384 16.79 8.69 -13.58
N ASN A 385 17.84 9.47 -13.32
CA ASN A 385 18.33 10.46 -14.26
C ASN A 385 18.93 9.82 -15.51
N HIS A 386 19.77 8.81 -15.35
CA HIS A 386 20.37 8.08 -16.46
C HIS A 386 19.30 7.41 -17.34
N SER A 387 18.35 6.71 -16.74
CA SER A 387 17.25 6.06 -17.47
C SER A 387 16.34 7.06 -18.18
N SER A 388 16.09 8.24 -17.61
CA SER A 388 15.25 9.27 -18.24
C SER A 388 15.89 9.98 -19.45
N GLN A 389 17.22 10.05 -19.50
CA GLN A 389 17.95 10.72 -20.57
C GLN A 389 18.07 9.85 -21.83
N ASN A 390 17.99 8.53 -21.69
CA ASN A 390 18.05 7.61 -22.81
C ASN A 390 16.70 7.57 -23.55
N SER A 391 16.68 8.04 -24.80
CA SER A 391 15.46 8.10 -25.63
C SER A 391 14.83 6.71 -25.87
N VAL A 392 15.61 5.64 -25.76
CA VAL A 392 15.12 4.25 -25.89
C VAL A 392 14.31 3.82 -24.66
N PHE A 393 14.55 4.42 -23.49
CA PHE A 393 13.95 3.99 -22.22
C PHE A 393 12.82 4.89 -21.69
N ARG A 394 12.51 6.01 -22.37
CA ARG A 394 11.47 6.97 -21.92
C ARG A 394 10.08 6.34 -21.72
N ASN A 395 9.80 5.24 -22.41
CA ASN A 395 8.53 4.53 -22.31
C ASN A 395 8.59 3.29 -21.40
N GLU A 396 9.72 3.02 -20.74
CA GLU A 396 9.81 1.90 -19.79
C GLU A 396 8.85 2.13 -18.61
N THR A 397 8.08 1.10 -18.26
CA THR A 397 7.02 1.19 -17.26
C THR A 397 7.50 1.70 -15.91
N GLY A 398 8.75 1.38 -15.53
CA GLY A 398 9.37 1.83 -14.28
C GLY A 398 9.52 3.35 -14.15
N LEU A 399 9.66 4.07 -15.26
CA LEU A 399 9.79 5.54 -15.26
C LEU A 399 8.46 6.25 -15.08
N ASN A 400 7.40 5.72 -15.66
CA ASN A 400 6.11 6.41 -15.75
C ASN A 400 5.11 5.97 -14.68
N THR A 401 5.18 4.72 -14.23
CA THR A 401 4.19 4.20 -13.29
C THR A 401 4.25 4.89 -11.93
N MET A 402 3.09 5.17 -11.35
CA MET A 402 2.91 5.68 -10.00
C MET A 402 2.35 4.59 -9.05
N ARG A 403 2.53 3.33 -9.41
CA ARG A 403 2.30 2.17 -8.52
C ARG A 403 3.08 2.29 -7.22
N MET A 404 2.51 1.76 -6.14
CA MET A 404 3.07 1.80 -4.80
C MET A 404 3.67 0.46 -4.36
N THR A 405 3.41 -0.62 -5.09
CA THR A 405 4.00 -1.97 -4.95
C THR A 405 4.47 -2.46 -6.32
N ILE A 406 5.51 -3.29 -6.37
CA ILE A 406 5.97 -3.91 -7.63
C ILE A 406 5.21 -5.20 -7.92
N HIS A 407 4.85 -5.95 -6.89
CA HIS A 407 4.19 -7.23 -7.05
C HIS A 407 2.68 -7.06 -7.19
N GLU A 408 2.10 -7.84 -8.10
CA GLU A 408 0.65 -7.95 -8.23
C GLU A 408 0.26 -9.37 -8.54
N ASP A 409 -0.79 -9.81 -7.87
CA ASP A 409 -1.43 -11.11 -8.05
C ASP A 409 -2.27 -11.19 -9.31
#